data_AF-A0A5J4Z5C8-F1
#
_entry.id   AF-A0A5J4Z5C8-F1
#
_cell.length_a   1.000
_cell.length_b   1.000
_cell.length_c   1.000
_cell.angle_alpha   90.00
_cell.angle_beta   90.00
_cell.angle_gamma   90.00
#
_symmetry.space_group_name_H-M   'P 1'
#
loop_
_entity.id
_entity.type
_entity.pdbx_description
1 polymer ?
#
loop_
_entity_poly.entity_id
_entity_poly.type
_entity_poly.pdbx_seq_one_letter_code
_entity_poly.pdbx_strand_id
1 'polypeptide(L)'
;MEGFAGGPSLFSRQVRAGDYSFNARKLMGELGIWFCSTVSFSAMADSISTFGSDACTGSCWYGLVVGIVSFLFSLFVLIMNYMTGANRDRSWFSQRLEMQFLMILSLWWIPGVGFLSSANTLQSTVGQVFSWFALAFSLYSTFEAYNVWAEWEVSKDVSTGKDMYTVSDDEDAAADEQKFASDSDVDLP
;
A
#
# COMPACT_ATOMS: atom_id res chain seq x y z
N MET A 1 -4.81 33.06 -18.91
CA MET A 1 -4.83 32.15 -17.75
C MET A 1 -5.54 30.91 -18.21
N GLU A 2 -4.77 29.89 -18.58
CA GLU A 2 -5.29 28.65 -19.15
C GLU A 2 -5.81 27.78 -18.03
N GLY A 3 -7.11 27.44 -18.10
CA GLY A 3 -7.76 26.54 -17.16
C GLY A 3 -7.13 25.16 -17.24
N PHE A 4 -6.65 24.67 -16.09
CA PHE A 4 -6.27 23.27 -15.92
C PHE A 4 -7.54 22.41 -16.01
N ALA A 5 -7.87 21.99 -17.24
CA ALA A 5 -8.91 21.00 -17.49
C ALA A 5 -8.52 19.70 -16.79
N GLY A 6 -9.43 19.19 -15.95
CA GLY A 6 -9.29 17.95 -15.21
C GLY A 6 -8.77 16.82 -16.09
N GLY A 7 -7.55 16.39 -15.81
CA GLY A 7 -6.96 15.22 -16.45
C GLY A 7 -7.85 14.00 -16.22
N PRO A 8 -7.94 13.08 -17.20
CA PRO A 8 -8.73 11.88 -17.07
C PRO A 8 -8.34 11.14 -15.79
N SER A 9 -9.32 10.84 -14.94
CA SER A 9 -9.18 10.00 -13.76
C SER A 9 -8.78 8.59 -14.21
N LEU A 10 -7.49 8.39 -14.42
CA LEU A 10 -6.87 7.11 -14.82
C LEU A 10 -7.14 5.95 -13.83
N PHE A 11 -7.89 6.20 -12.75
CA PHE A 11 -8.21 5.25 -11.70
C PHE A 11 -9.71 5.18 -11.35
N SER A 12 -10.63 5.54 -12.25
CA SER A 12 -12.02 5.08 -12.09
C SER A 12 -12.12 3.59 -12.47
N ARG A 13 -11.59 2.72 -11.60
CA ARG A 13 -11.72 1.27 -11.74
C ARG A 13 -13.18 0.93 -11.45
N GLN A 14 -13.97 0.67 -12.49
CA GLN A 14 -15.35 0.20 -12.33
C GLN A 14 -15.33 -1.09 -11.51
N VAL A 15 -15.76 -1.02 -10.25
CA VAL A 15 -15.96 -2.19 -9.38
C VAL A 15 -17.06 -3.03 -10.01
N ARG A 16 -16.72 -4.19 -10.56
CA ARG A 16 -17.72 -5.11 -11.12
C ARG A 16 -18.40 -5.84 -9.97
N ALA A 17 -19.70 -6.06 -10.10
CA ALA A 17 -20.44 -6.91 -9.16
C ALA A 17 -19.77 -8.30 -9.09
N GLY A 18 -19.31 -8.70 -7.89
CA GLY A 18 -18.54 -9.92 -7.65
C GLY A 18 -17.08 -9.72 -7.28
N ASP A 19 -16.57 -8.48 -7.33
CA ASP A 19 -15.21 -8.16 -6.90
C ASP A 19 -15.04 -8.23 -5.36
N TYR A 20 -13.98 -8.91 -4.90
CA TYR A 20 -13.57 -8.86 -3.49
C TYR A 20 -13.28 -7.42 -3.06
N SER A 21 -13.63 -7.07 -1.81
CA SER A 21 -13.30 -5.76 -1.24
C SER A 21 -11.79 -5.51 -1.27
N PHE A 22 -11.37 -4.24 -1.41
CA PHE A 22 -9.95 -3.86 -1.45
C PHE A 22 -9.18 -4.41 -0.23
N ASN A 23 -9.80 -4.39 0.95
CA ASN A 23 -9.22 -4.98 2.16
C ASN A 23 -8.99 -6.50 2.05
N ALA A 24 -9.92 -7.25 1.44
CA ALA A 24 -9.77 -8.69 1.25
C ALA A 24 -8.65 -9.01 0.24
N ARG A 25 -8.53 -8.20 -0.83
CA ARG A 25 -7.44 -8.33 -1.81
C ARG A 25 -6.07 -8.07 -1.19
N LYS A 26 -5.96 -7.00 -0.39
CA LYS A 26 -4.76 -6.65 0.37
C LYS A 26 -4.38 -7.79 1.34
N LEU A 27 -5.34 -8.28 2.13
CA LEU A 27 -5.13 -9.39 3.07
C LEU A 27 -4.66 -10.68 2.36
N MET A 28 -5.23 -11.01 1.20
CA MET A 28 -4.80 -12.17 0.41
C MET A 28 -3.34 -12.04 -0.02
N GLY A 29 -2.91 -10.84 -0.43
CA GLY A 29 -1.52 -10.57 -0.74
C GLY A 29 -0.62 -10.72 0.49
N GLU A 30 -0.98 -10.12 1.63
CA GLU A 30 -0.21 -10.24 2.88
C GLU A 30 -0.05 -11.69 3.35
N LEU A 31 -1.14 -12.47 3.32
CA LEU A 31 -1.11 -13.90 3.62
C LEU A 31 -0.22 -14.66 2.63
N GLY A 32 -0.25 -14.29 1.35
CA GLY A 32 0.65 -14.82 0.33
C GLY A 32 2.12 -14.56 0.66
N ILE A 33 2.47 -13.34 1.05
CA ILE A 33 3.85 -13.00 1.46
C ILE A 33 4.26 -13.82 2.68
N TRP A 34 3.41 -13.88 3.70
CA TRP A 34 3.69 -14.62 4.93
C TRP A 34 3.90 -16.12 4.66
N PHE A 35 3.03 -16.73 3.85
CA PHE A 35 3.16 -18.12 3.44
C PHE A 35 4.47 -18.38 2.67
N CYS A 36 4.76 -17.55 1.66
CA CYS A 36 5.98 -17.69 0.85
C CYS A 36 7.25 -17.48 1.70
N SER A 37 7.22 -16.55 2.65
CA SER A 37 8.31 -16.32 3.62
C SER A 37 8.52 -17.55 4.51
N THR A 38 7.44 -18.17 4.99
CA THR A 38 7.47 -19.38 5.82
C THR A 38 8.07 -20.56 5.06
N VAL A 39 7.69 -20.76 3.80
CA VAL A 39 8.26 -21.81 2.94
C VAL A 39 9.74 -21.56 2.68
N SER A 40 10.12 -20.31 2.36
CA SER A 40 11.51 -19.94 2.09
C SER A 40 12.41 -20.14 3.30
N PHE A 41 11.94 -19.73 4.49
CA PHE A 41 12.64 -19.95 5.76
C PHE A 41 12.78 -21.45 6.08
N SER A 42 11.69 -22.21 5.98
CA SER A 42 11.70 -23.65 6.22
C SER A 42 12.65 -24.38 5.28
N ALA A 43 12.67 -24.01 3.99
CA ALA A 43 13.59 -24.59 3.01
C ALA A 43 15.07 -24.34 3.35
N MET A 44 15.40 -23.15 3.87
CA MET A 44 16.74 -22.83 4.35
C MET A 44 17.12 -23.61 5.61
N ALA A 45 16.19 -23.69 6.58
CA ALA A 45 16.41 -24.44 7.81
C ALA A 45 16.65 -25.93 7.53
N ASP A 46 15.88 -26.52 6.61
CA ASP A 46 16.02 -27.91 6.17
C ASP A 46 17.35 -28.16 5.42
N SER A 47 17.81 -27.18 4.64
CA SER A 47 19.11 -27.28 3.97
C SER A 47 20.25 -27.29 4.99
N ILE A 48 20.17 -26.47 6.04
CA ILE A 48 21.18 -26.44 7.10
C ILE A 48 21.17 -27.73 7.93
N SER A 49 19.99 -28.27 8.25
CA SER A 49 19.90 -29.53 8.99
C SER A 49 20.45 -30.71 8.19
N THR A 50 20.28 -30.70 6.85
CA THR A 50 20.73 -31.77 5.96
C THR A 50 22.23 -31.73 5.68
N PHE A 51 22.79 -30.55 5.40
CA PHE A 51 24.21 -30.41 5.01
C PHE A 51 25.14 -30.09 6.20
N GLY A 52 24.58 -29.79 7.38
CA GLY A 52 25.34 -29.40 8.58
C GLY A 52 25.74 -27.92 8.58
N SER A 53 25.89 -27.34 9.78
CA SER A 53 26.27 -25.93 9.95
C SER A 53 27.61 -25.57 9.33
N ASP A 54 28.54 -26.53 9.28
CA ASP A 54 29.92 -26.32 8.84
C ASP A 54 30.03 -26.17 7.31
N ALA A 55 29.01 -26.63 6.57
CA ALA A 55 28.88 -26.44 5.13
C ALA A 55 28.18 -25.11 4.75
N CYS A 56 27.57 -24.43 5.72
CA CYS A 56 26.81 -23.19 5.49
C CYS A 56 27.77 -21.99 5.41
N THR A 57 28.05 -21.54 4.19
CA THR A 57 28.83 -20.33 3.92
C THR A 57 28.03 -19.06 4.22
N GLY A 58 28.65 -17.87 4.08
CA GLY A 58 27.97 -16.59 4.31
C GLY A 58 26.71 -16.38 3.45
N SER A 59 26.64 -16.97 2.26
CA SER A 59 25.44 -16.90 1.40
C SER A 59 24.26 -17.68 1.98
N CYS A 60 24.53 -18.83 2.60
CA CYS A 60 23.53 -19.66 3.28
C CYS A 60 22.96 -18.94 4.51
N TRP A 61 23.83 -18.34 5.35
CA TRP A 61 23.39 -17.52 6.48
C TRP A 61 22.56 -16.32 6.05
N TYR A 62 22.96 -15.64 4.98
CA TYR A 62 22.18 -14.53 4.42
C TYR A 62 20.78 -15.00 3.99
N GLY A 63 20.68 -16.15 3.31
CA GLY A 63 19.39 -16.72 2.92
C GLY A 63 18.47 -17.02 4.11
N LEU A 64 19.02 -17.57 5.20
CA LEU A 64 18.27 -17.79 6.44
C LEU A 64 17.81 -16.47 7.07
N VAL A 65 18.68 -15.46 7.12
CA VAL A 65 18.36 -14.11 7.63
C VAL A 65 17.25 -13.47 6.80
N VAL A 66 17.32 -13.53 5.47
CA VAL A 66 16.26 -13.04 4.59
C VAL A 66 14.94 -13.74 4.90
N GLY A 67 14.93 -15.07 5.04
CA GLY A 67 13.74 -15.84 5.35
C GLY A 67 13.11 -15.46 6.71
N ILE A 68 13.90 -15.44 7.78
CA ILE A 68 13.39 -15.17 9.13
C ILE A 68 12.94 -13.71 9.31
N VAL A 69 13.69 -12.75 8.77
CA VAL A 69 13.32 -11.33 8.82
C VAL A 69 12.03 -11.11 8.04
N SER A 70 11.90 -11.66 6.84
CA SER A 70 10.67 -11.54 6.04
C SER A 70 9.47 -12.21 6.72
N PHE A 71 9.67 -13.36 7.38
CA PHE A 71 8.63 -14.02 8.17
C PHE A 71 8.14 -13.15 9.34
N LEU A 72 9.05 -12.64 10.17
CA LEU A 72 8.70 -11.79 11.30
C LEU A 72 8.08 -10.46 10.86
N PHE A 73 8.62 -9.86 9.82
CA PHE A 73 8.13 -8.60 9.27
C PHE A 73 6.73 -8.76 8.66
N SER A 74 6.48 -9.81 7.88
CA SER A 74 5.15 -10.07 7.32
C SER A 74 4.11 -10.40 8.40
N LEU A 75 4.51 -11.12 9.45
CA LEU A 75 3.66 -11.36 10.61
C LEU A 75 3.31 -10.04 11.33
N PHE A 76 4.28 -9.14 11.49
CA PHE A 76 4.04 -7.81 12.05
C PHE A 76 3.07 -6.99 11.21
N VAL A 77 3.21 -7.00 9.87
CA VAL A 77 2.28 -6.33 8.95
C VAL A 77 0.87 -6.92 9.06
N LEU A 78 0.73 -8.24 9.13
CA LEU A 78 -0.58 -8.89 9.33
C LEU A 78 -1.25 -8.47 10.65
N ILE A 79 -0.47 -8.38 11.74
CA ILE A 79 -0.96 -7.89 13.03
C ILE A 79 -1.37 -6.42 12.91
N MET A 80 -0.58 -5.58 12.22
CA MET A 80 -0.95 -4.19 11.97
C MET A 80 -2.25 -4.07 11.17
N ASN A 81 -2.44 -4.88 10.12
CA ASN A 81 -3.66 -4.91 9.33
C ASN A 81 -4.88 -5.25 10.21
N TYR A 82 -4.76 -6.29 11.04
CA TYR A 82 -5.80 -6.67 12.01
C TYR A 82 -6.10 -5.52 12.99
N MET A 83 -5.08 -4.89 13.56
CA MET A 83 -5.23 -3.79 14.51
C MET A 83 -5.87 -2.55 13.87
N THR A 84 -5.52 -2.25 12.62
CA THR A 84 -6.08 -1.14 11.85
C THR A 84 -7.56 -1.39 11.52
N GLY A 85 -7.94 -2.64 11.21
CA GLY A 85 -9.33 -3.03 11.01
C GLY A 85 -10.17 -3.01 12.29
N ALA A 86 -9.59 -3.43 13.42
CA ALA A 86 -10.29 -3.53 14.70
C ALA A 86 -10.44 -2.17 15.43
N ASN A 87 -9.46 -1.27 15.30
CA ASN A 87 -9.42 0.00 16.05
C ASN A 87 -9.33 1.20 15.10
N ARG A 88 -10.42 1.46 14.37
CA ARG A 88 -10.52 2.55 13.38
C ARG A 88 -10.18 3.95 13.94
N ASP A 89 -10.28 4.13 15.26
CA ASP A 89 -10.11 5.43 15.94
C ASP A 89 -8.75 5.64 16.62
N ARG A 90 -7.83 4.65 16.60
CA ARG A 90 -6.52 4.79 17.26
C ARG A 90 -5.43 5.24 16.29
N SER A 91 -4.84 6.42 16.55
CA SER A 91 -3.88 7.09 15.66
C SER A 91 -2.57 6.35 15.36
N TRP A 92 -2.21 5.35 16.17
CA TRP A 92 -0.91 4.67 16.07
C TRP A 92 -0.84 3.68 14.90
N PHE A 93 -1.97 3.13 14.47
CA PHE A 93 -2.04 2.16 13.36
C PHE A 93 -2.78 2.80 12.19
N SER A 94 -2.01 3.46 11.32
CA SER A 94 -2.53 4.11 10.11
C SER A 94 -2.28 3.24 8.88
N GLN A 95 -3.26 3.22 7.97
CA GLN A 95 -3.12 2.60 6.65
C GLN A 95 -1.91 3.12 5.86
N ARG A 96 -1.51 4.39 6.10
CA ARG A 96 -0.30 4.96 5.50
C ARG A 96 0.97 4.28 5.98
N LEU A 97 1.06 3.96 7.28
CA LEU A 97 2.22 3.27 7.83
C LEU A 97 2.29 1.83 7.30
N GLU A 98 1.16 1.15 7.24
CA GLU A 98 1.06 -0.21 6.68
C GLU A 98 1.57 -0.26 5.22
N MET A 99 1.13 0.68 4.38
CA MET A 99 1.62 0.82 3.00
C MET A 99 3.15 1.03 2.95
N GLN A 100 3.70 1.88 3.82
CA GLN A 100 5.15 2.11 3.89
C GLN A 100 5.91 0.84 4.29
N PHE A 101 5.40 0.08 5.27
CA PHE A 101 6.02 -1.19 5.65
C PHE A 101 5.98 -2.22 4.52
N LEU A 102 4.87 -2.33 3.79
CA LEU A 102 4.78 -3.20 2.61
C LEU A 102 5.77 -2.79 1.52
N MET A 103 5.94 -1.49 1.27
CA MET A 103 6.93 -0.98 0.32
C MET A 103 8.36 -1.33 0.74
N ILE A 104 8.69 -1.17 2.03
CA ILE A 104 9.99 -1.58 2.59
C ILE A 104 10.20 -3.08 2.40
N LEU A 105 9.17 -3.90 2.65
CA LEU A 105 9.23 -5.34 2.48
C LEU A 105 9.45 -5.73 1.00
N SER A 106 8.83 -5.02 0.05
CA SER A 106 9.10 -5.21 -1.38
C SER A 106 10.53 -4.87 -1.74
N LEU A 107 11.06 -3.74 -1.26
CA LEU A 107 12.46 -3.36 -1.48
C LEU A 107 13.43 -4.34 -0.84
N TRP A 108 13.07 -4.95 0.30
CA TRP A 108 13.84 -5.99 0.97
C TRP A 108 13.89 -7.30 0.17
N TRP A 109 12.79 -7.68 -0.46
CA TRP A 109 12.73 -8.91 -1.26
C TRP A 109 13.51 -8.83 -2.57
N ILE A 110 13.74 -7.63 -3.15
CA ILE A 110 14.53 -7.49 -4.40
C ILE A 110 15.96 -8.08 -4.25
N PRO A 111 16.81 -7.61 -3.32
CA PRO A 111 18.11 -8.23 -3.10
C PRO A 111 17.98 -9.65 -2.55
N GLY A 112 16.95 -9.93 -1.74
CA GLY A 112 16.68 -11.27 -1.22
C GLY A 112 16.56 -12.30 -2.34
N VAL A 113 15.65 -12.09 -3.28
CA VAL A 113 15.45 -12.96 -4.46
C VAL A 113 16.72 -13.05 -5.31
N GLY A 114 17.44 -11.94 -5.50
CA GLY A 114 18.69 -11.92 -6.26
C GLY A 114 19.76 -12.84 -5.66
N PHE A 115 19.94 -12.81 -4.34
CA PHE A 115 20.86 -13.70 -3.64
C PHE A 115 20.38 -15.15 -3.66
N LEU A 116 19.11 -15.38 -3.34
CA LEU A 116 18.51 -16.71 -3.27
C LEU A 116 18.45 -17.43 -4.62
N SER A 117 18.40 -16.68 -5.72
CA SER A 117 18.45 -17.21 -7.08
C SER A 117 19.87 -17.47 -7.59
N SER A 118 20.91 -17.13 -6.82
CA SER A 118 22.29 -17.34 -7.25
C SER A 118 22.70 -18.81 -7.15
N ALA A 119 23.51 -19.27 -8.11
CA ALA A 119 23.95 -20.67 -8.22
C ALA A 119 24.74 -21.18 -6.99
N ASN A 120 25.25 -20.29 -6.15
CA ASN A 120 26.06 -20.61 -4.98
C ASN A 120 25.24 -20.69 -3.68
N THR A 121 23.92 -20.69 -3.76
CA THR A 121 23.06 -20.88 -2.59
C THR A 121 22.66 -22.34 -2.44
N LEU A 122 22.67 -22.82 -1.20
CA LEU A 122 22.20 -24.17 -0.83
C LEU A 122 20.67 -24.28 -0.84
N GLN A 123 19.95 -23.31 -1.42
CA GLN A 123 18.50 -23.32 -1.40
C GLN A 123 17.94 -24.40 -2.32
N SER A 124 16.93 -25.13 -1.84
CA SER A 124 16.12 -25.98 -2.71
C SER A 124 15.40 -25.15 -3.78
N THR A 125 15.16 -25.73 -4.96
CA THR A 125 14.39 -25.09 -6.04
C THR A 125 13.02 -24.60 -5.58
N VAL A 126 12.39 -25.32 -4.64
CA VAL A 126 11.13 -24.91 -4.01
C VAL A 126 11.30 -23.56 -3.32
N GLY A 127 12.32 -23.41 -2.47
CA GLY A 127 12.60 -22.13 -1.80
C GLY A 127 12.85 -20.97 -2.77
N GLN A 128 13.55 -21.23 -3.88
CA GLN A 128 13.79 -20.23 -4.92
C GLN A 128 12.48 -19.77 -5.58
N VAL A 129 11.63 -20.70 -6.01
CA VAL A 129 10.33 -20.38 -6.63
C VAL A 129 9.44 -19.58 -5.67
N PHE A 130 9.39 -19.99 -4.40
CA PHE A 130 8.61 -19.28 -3.39
C PHE A 130 9.17 -17.89 -3.05
N SER A 131 10.48 -17.67 -3.17
CA SER A 131 11.06 -16.33 -3.01
C SER A 131 10.58 -15.35 -4.10
N TRP A 132 10.45 -15.81 -5.35
CA TRP A 132 9.87 -15.01 -6.44
C TRP A 132 8.39 -14.71 -6.21
N PHE A 133 7.62 -15.68 -5.72
CA PHE A 133 6.23 -15.44 -5.32
C PHE A 133 6.14 -14.45 -4.16
N ALA A 134 7.03 -14.52 -3.17
CA ALA A 134 7.07 -13.55 -2.06
C ALA A 134 7.27 -12.12 -2.59
N LEU A 135 8.19 -11.92 -3.54
CA LEU A 135 8.39 -10.63 -4.19
C LEU A 135 7.12 -10.19 -4.95
N ALA A 136 6.53 -11.07 -5.76
CA ALA A 136 5.32 -10.76 -6.51
C ALA A 136 4.14 -10.36 -5.61
N PHE A 137 3.89 -11.13 -4.53
CA PHE A 137 2.87 -10.81 -3.55
C PHE A 137 3.19 -9.51 -2.79
N SER A 138 4.46 -9.23 -2.49
CA SER A 138 4.82 -7.97 -1.83
C SER A 138 4.50 -6.74 -2.68
N LEU A 139 4.81 -6.79 -3.98
CA LEU A 139 4.47 -5.71 -4.92
C LEU A 139 2.96 -5.57 -5.05
N TYR A 140 2.26 -6.69 -5.23
CA TYR A 140 0.80 -6.72 -5.30
C TYR A 140 0.14 -6.11 -4.05
N SER A 141 0.54 -6.54 -2.85
CA SER A 141 0.03 -5.99 -1.59
C SER A 141 0.33 -4.50 -1.45
N THR A 142 1.50 -4.04 -1.91
CA THR A 142 1.86 -2.61 -1.88
C THR A 142 0.90 -1.78 -2.74
N PHE A 143 0.58 -2.24 -3.95
CA PHE A 143 -0.40 -1.57 -4.81
C PHE A 143 -1.82 -1.58 -4.23
N GLU A 144 -2.26 -2.71 -3.68
CA GLU A 144 -3.59 -2.78 -3.07
C GLU A 144 -3.67 -1.94 -1.78
N ALA A 145 -2.61 -1.91 -0.97
CA ALA A 145 -2.53 -1.03 0.20
C ALA A 145 -2.55 0.46 -0.17
N TYR A 146 -1.88 0.84 -1.27
CA TYR A 146 -1.96 2.20 -1.81
C TYR A 146 -3.39 2.56 -2.22
N ASN A 147 -4.10 1.66 -2.91
CA ASN A 147 -5.50 1.90 -3.30
C ASN A 147 -6.41 2.10 -2.08
N VAL A 148 -6.23 1.26 -1.04
CA VAL A 148 -6.98 1.39 0.22
C VAL A 148 -6.70 2.72 0.92
N TRP A 149 -5.43 3.12 1.00
CA TRP A 149 -5.06 4.42 1.58
C TRP A 149 -5.63 5.60 0.78
N ALA A 150 -5.54 5.57 -0.54
CA ALA A 150 -6.06 6.63 -1.41
C ALA A 150 -7.58 6.79 -1.26
N GLU A 151 -8.34 5.68 -1.21
CA GLU A 151 -9.78 5.70 -0.98
C GLU A 151 -10.14 6.28 0.40
N TRP A 152 -9.35 5.95 1.43
CA TRP A 152 -9.53 6.49 2.76
C TRP A 152 -9.27 8.00 2.83
N GLU A 153 -8.22 8.49 2.17
CA GLU A 153 -7.88 9.93 2.15
C GLU A 153 -8.99 10.75 1.46
N VAL A 154 -9.47 10.29 0.30
CA VAL A 154 -10.59 10.93 -0.41
C VAL A 154 -11.86 10.95 0.47
N SER A 155 -12.16 9.84 1.14
CA SER A 155 -13.34 9.76 2.03
C SER A 155 -13.23 10.72 3.22
N LYS A 156 -12.01 10.95 3.73
CA LYS A 156 -11.76 11.85 4.84
C LYS A 156 -11.96 13.31 4.44
N ASP A 157 -11.50 13.70 3.25
CA ASP A 157 -11.68 15.06 2.71
C ASP A 157 -13.16 15.40 2.53
N VAL A 158 -13.97 14.45 2.04
CA VAL A 158 -15.44 14.60 1.94
C VAL A 158 -16.07 14.78 3.33
N SER A 159 -15.69 13.96 4.31
CA SER A 159 -16.29 14.01 5.66
C SER A 159 -15.90 15.26 6.48
N THR A 160 -14.77 15.91 6.15
CA THR A 160 -14.32 17.13 6.83
C THR A 160 -14.90 18.41 6.20
N GLY A 161 -15.78 18.28 5.20
CA GLY A 161 -16.61 19.39 4.69
C GLY A 161 -15.84 20.47 3.93
N LYS A 162 -14.61 20.19 3.49
CA LYS A 162 -13.78 21.16 2.76
C LYS A 162 -14.31 21.50 1.36
N ASP A 163 -15.23 20.71 0.83
CA ASP A 163 -15.71 20.80 -0.56
C ASP A 163 -17.19 21.20 -0.71
N MET A 164 -17.91 21.59 0.34
CA MET A 164 -19.34 21.97 0.21
C MET A 164 -19.69 23.44 0.46
N TYR A 165 -18.74 24.30 0.85
CA TYR A 165 -19.04 25.72 1.18
C TYR A 165 -18.20 26.76 0.42
N THR A 166 -17.37 26.37 -0.54
CA THR A 166 -16.53 27.33 -1.29
C THR A 166 -17.02 27.63 -2.71
N VAL A 167 -18.21 27.15 -3.10
CA VAL A 167 -18.77 27.41 -4.44
C VAL A 167 -20.05 28.26 -4.42
N SER A 168 -20.64 28.55 -3.25
CA SER A 168 -21.87 29.35 -3.17
C SER A 168 -21.68 30.85 -2.90
N ASP A 169 -20.57 31.27 -2.31
CA ASP A 169 -20.49 32.63 -1.75
C ASP A 169 -19.89 33.67 -2.72
N ASP A 170 -19.26 33.23 -3.82
CA ASP A 170 -18.68 34.14 -4.83
C ASP A 170 -19.64 34.48 -5.98
N GLU A 171 -20.71 33.71 -6.23
CA GLU A 171 -21.72 34.06 -7.25
C GLU A 171 -22.76 35.06 -6.74
N ASP A 172 -23.06 35.08 -5.44
CA ASP A 172 -23.99 36.05 -4.85
C ASP A 172 -23.35 37.42 -4.58
N ALA A 173 -22.03 37.48 -4.34
CA ALA A 173 -21.31 38.74 -4.15
C ALA A 173 -21.20 39.57 -5.45
N ALA A 174 -21.17 38.91 -6.62
CA ALA A 174 -21.13 39.60 -7.91
C ALA A 174 -22.51 40.14 -8.36
N ALA A 175 -23.61 39.60 -7.81
CA ALA A 175 -24.97 40.07 -8.13
C ALA A 175 -25.34 41.34 -7.35
N ASP A 176 -24.82 41.53 -6.13
CA ASP A 176 -25.12 42.72 -5.32
C ASP A 176 -24.33 43.97 -5.75
N GLU A 177 -23.15 43.82 -6.38
CA GLU A 177 -22.41 44.97 -6.94
C GLU A 177 -23.08 45.58 -8.18
N GLN A 178 -23.84 44.81 -8.97
CA GLN A 178 -24.56 45.37 -10.12
C GLN A 178 -25.82 46.15 -9.73
N LYS A 179 -26.38 45.93 -8.53
CA LYS A 179 -27.59 46.62 -8.09
C LYS A 179 -27.29 48.03 -7.54
N PHE A 180 -26.10 48.25 -6.99
CA PHE A 180 -25.70 49.58 -6.49
C PHE A 180 -25.25 50.55 -7.59
N ALA A 181 -24.91 50.06 -8.78
CA ALA A 181 -24.49 50.90 -9.90
C ALA A 181 -25.66 51.51 -10.71
N SER A 182 -26.91 51.05 -10.52
CA SER A 182 -28.06 51.56 -11.29
C SER A 182 -28.93 52.60 -10.56
N ASP A 183 -28.64 52.91 -9.29
CA ASP A 183 -29.45 53.83 -8.48
C ASP A 183 -28.84 55.25 -8.33
N SER A 184 -27.71 55.55 -9.01
CA SER A 184 -27.03 56.85 -8.89
C SER A 184 -27.41 57.92 -9.92
N ASP A 185 -28.29 57.63 -10.88
CA ASP A 185 -28.77 58.62 -11.86
C ASP A 185 -30.10 59.24 -11.40
N VAL A 186 -30.05 60.01 -10.32
CA VAL A 186 -31.15 60.90 -9.90
C VAL A 186 -30.77 62.33 -10.26
N ASP A 187 -31.30 62.79 -11.40
CA ASP A 187 -31.29 64.20 -11.80
C ASP A 187 -32.02 65.04 -10.76
N LEU A 188 -31.28 65.92 -10.08
CA LEU A 188 -31.82 66.98 -9.24
C LEU A 188 -32.02 68.27 -10.06
N PRO A 189 -33.09 69.05 -9.78
CA PRO A 189 -33.55 70.20 -10.56
C PRO A 189 -32.65 71.43 -10.51
#